data_AF-A0A8H3AY32-F1
#
_entry.id   AF-A0A8H3AY32-F1
#
_cell.length_a   1.000
_cell.length_b   1.000
_cell.length_c   1.000
_cell.angle_alpha   90.00
_cell.angle_beta   90.00
_cell.angle_gamma   90.00
#
_symmetry.space_group_name_H-M   'P 1'
#
loop_
_entity.id
_entity.type
_entity.pdbx_description
1 polymer ?
#
loop_
_entity_poly.entity_id
_entity_poly.type
_entity_poly.pdbx_seq_one_letter_code
_entity_poly.pdbx_strand_id
1 'polypeptide(L)'
;MAEAEVTIPLIPAGACQAHRIDEPVRAFIDNQFGNSTYLYQGEYSTVISSELVDPKTAGRVHPDTESFDPEAFVLNELNIWRLLNGHLHIVPFLGITDLSSNCLYNGCMRPLGVSLYYEKGPVRNFIQSLEHKPNCKTRLALLIGIVRGVEHIHEQMIVHGDLKGDNVIVEVAGDQLRARITDFGSSRLACFDCSRNLSDPVGTFLWDSPEVGMEETGRTKWSDIWAVGCVALEVQLDTFPYITRDEELVTRINPLITATNRQLNGLPPAERADFNFEEKEISEAVWIIIQDCWNRIAPERPRAGDLATRLEGIFQSSG
;
A
#
# COMPACT_ATOMS: atom_id res chain seq x y z
N MET A 1 -23.11 -24.73 15.58
CA MET A 1 -21.66 -24.97 15.64
C MET A 1 -21.04 -23.60 15.78
N ALA A 2 -20.32 -23.36 16.88
CA ALA A 2 -19.75 -22.04 17.17
C ALA A 2 -18.57 -21.80 16.22
N GLU A 3 -18.59 -20.66 15.51
CA GLU A 3 -17.42 -20.14 14.80
C GLU A 3 -16.31 -19.93 15.84
N ALA A 4 -15.15 -20.54 15.61
CA ALA A 4 -14.05 -20.56 16.57
C ALA A 4 -13.04 -19.47 16.23
N GLU A 5 -12.50 -18.89 17.29
CA GLU A 5 -11.93 -17.56 17.32
C GLU A 5 -10.56 -17.66 18.06
N VAL A 6 -9.43 -17.27 17.43
CA VAL A 6 -8.06 -17.35 18.01
C VAL A 6 -7.60 -16.03 18.65
N THR A 7 -7.60 -15.90 19.97
CA THR A 7 -7.04 -14.71 20.64
C THR A 7 -5.52 -14.66 20.48
N ILE A 8 -5.01 -13.82 19.58
CA ILE A 8 -3.59 -13.49 19.53
C ILE A 8 -3.42 -12.13 20.22
N PRO A 9 -2.87 -12.08 21.46
CA PRO A 9 -2.71 -10.84 22.19
C PRO A 9 -1.53 -10.09 21.58
N LEU A 10 -1.80 -9.38 20.50
CA LEU A 10 -0.78 -8.72 19.73
C LEU A 10 -0.90 -7.22 19.92
N ILE A 11 0.01 -6.70 20.74
CA ILE A 11 0.30 -5.27 20.77
C ILE A 11 1.39 -5.08 19.71
N PRO A 12 1.16 -4.33 18.62
CA PRO A 12 2.24 -3.95 17.71
C PRO A 12 3.42 -3.39 18.52
N ALA A 13 4.66 -3.60 18.08
CA ALA A 13 5.81 -3.10 18.83
C ALA A 13 5.67 -1.58 19.06
N GLY A 14 5.57 -1.18 20.33
CA GLY A 14 5.35 0.21 20.75
C GLY A 14 3.89 0.65 20.93
N ALA A 15 2.89 -0.12 20.49
CA ALA A 15 1.51 0.32 20.59
C ALA A 15 1.05 0.53 22.04
N CYS A 16 0.35 1.63 22.31
CA CYS A 16 -0.28 1.84 23.61
C CYS A 16 -1.50 0.91 23.74
N GLN A 17 -2.02 0.75 24.97
CA GLN A 17 -3.16 -0.15 25.28
C GLN A 17 -4.40 0.06 24.39
N ALA A 18 -4.53 1.22 23.74
CA ALA A 18 -5.60 1.55 22.80
C ALA A 18 -5.53 0.83 21.44
N HIS A 19 -4.36 0.29 21.06
CA HIS A 19 -4.14 -0.46 19.81
C HIS A 19 -4.10 -1.98 20.04
N ARG A 20 -4.47 -2.42 21.24
CA ARG A 20 -4.54 -3.84 21.59
C ARG A 20 -5.75 -4.44 20.91
N ILE A 21 -5.53 -5.44 20.06
CA ILE A 21 -6.61 -6.18 19.43
C ILE A 21 -6.75 -7.54 20.12
N ASP A 22 -7.56 -7.58 21.17
CA ASP A 22 -7.90 -8.81 21.92
C ASP A 22 -8.85 -9.73 21.14
N GLU A 23 -9.39 -9.23 20.03
CA GLU A 23 -10.26 -10.01 19.20
C GLU A 23 -9.48 -11.24 18.66
N PRO A 24 -10.22 -12.29 18.36
CA PRO A 24 -9.66 -13.46 17.76
C PRO A 24 -9.42 -13.35 16.25
N VAL A 25 -8.36 -13.98 15.75
CA VAL A 25 -8.04 -14.09 14.32
C VAL A 25 -8.52 -15.42 13.77
N ARG A 26 -9.06 -15.43 12.56
CA ARG A 26 -9.42 -16.65 11.86
C ARG A 26 -8.17 -17.34 11.30
N ALA A 27 -8.05 -18.64 11.49
CA ALA A 27 -6.97 -19.43 10.91
C ALA A 27 -7.48 -20.36 9.80
N PHE A 28 -6.74 -20.40 8.70
CA PHE A 28 -6.99 -21.24 7.53
C PHE A 28 -5.96 -22.37 7.49
N ILE A 29 -6.43 -23.61 7.36
CA ILE A 29 -5.56 -24.80 7.30
C ILE A 29 -5.25 -25.16 5.84
N ASP A 30 -4.09 -25.78 5.61
CA ASP A 30 -3.53 -26.00 4.25
C ASP A 30 -4.50 -26.70 3.29
N ASN A 31 -5.29 -27.66 3.78
CA ASN A 31 -6.22 -28.43 2.94
C ASN A 31 -7.44 -27.62 2.44
N GLN A 32 -7.58 -26.36 2.88
CA GLN A 32 -8.59 -25.43 2.36
C GLN A 32 -8.13 -24.72 1.10
N PHE A 33 -6.84 -24.78 0.77
CA PHE A 33 -6.28 -24.16 -0.43
C PHE A 33 -6.10 -25.20 -1.53
N GLY A 34 -6.62 -24.90 -2.70
CA GLY A 34 -6.46 -25.69 -3.91
C GLY A 34 -5.12 -25.38 -4.59
N ASN A 35 -5.10 -25.52 -5.92
CA ASN A 35 -3.91 -25.21 -6.71
C ASN A 35 -3.46 -23.77 -6.49
N SER A 36 -2.17 -23.59 -6.24
CA SER A 36 -1.57 -22.29 -5.96
C SER A 36 -0.76 -21.76 -7.13
N THR A 37 -0.85 -20.45 -7.39
CA THR A 37 -0.02 -19.74 -8.37
C THR A 37 0.78 -18.64 -7.68
N TYR A 38 2.08 -18.53 -7.98
CA TYR A 38 2.90 -17.42 -7.50
C TYR A 38 2.57 -16.15 -8.26
N LEU A 39 2.18 -15.10 -7.53
CA LEU A 39 1.91 -13.78 -8.10
C LEU A 39 3.12 -12.86 -7.94
N TYR A 40 3.85 -12.98 -6.83
CA TYR A 40 5.03 -12.18 -6.53
C TYR A 40 6.01 -12.95 -5.64
N GLN A 41 7.30 -12.78 -5.88
CA GLN A 41 8.38 -13.28 -5.05
C GLN A 41 9.44 -12.18 -4.91
N GLY A 42 9.48 -11.55 -3.73
CA GLY A 42 10.45 -10.54 -3.36
C GLY A 42 11.52 -11.08 -2.43
N GLU A 43 12.42 -10.20 -2.01
CA GLU A 43 13.48 -10.54 -1.04
C GLU A 43 12.92 -10.82 0.37
N TYR A 44 11.79 -10.17 0.72
CA TYR A 44 11.21 -10.20 2.06
C TYR A 44 9.75 -10.69 2.13
N SER A 45 9.07 -10.82 0.99
CA SER A 45 7.66 -11.24 0.93
C SER A 45 7.36 -12.11 -0.30
N THR A 46 6.32 -12.92 -0.21
CA THR A 46 5.82 -13.75 -1.32
C THR A 46 4.30 -13.68 -1.34
N VAL A 47 3.72 -13.47 -2.51
CA VAL A 47 2.27 -13.42 -2.71
C VAL A 47 1.84 -14.58 -3.60
N ILE A 48 0.84 -15.31 -3.13
CA ILE A 48 0.33 -16.54 -3.74
C ILE A 48 -1.19 -16.40 -3.89
N SER A 49 -1.73 -16.75 -5.06
CA SER A 49 -3.17 -17.00 -5.21
C SER A 49 -3.48 -18.48 -5.11
N SER A 50 -4.62 -18.81 -4.53
CA SER A 50 -5.14 -20.18 -4.49
C SER A 50 -6.67 -20.15 -4.43
N GLU A 51 -7.32 -21.18 -4.98
CA GLU A 51 -8.76 -21.38 -4.86
C GLU A 51 -9.11 -21.90 -3.47
N LEU A 52 -10.09 -21.28 -2.81
CA LEU A 52 -10.56 -21.73 -1.49
C LEU A 52 -11.58 -22.87 -1.65
N VAL A 53 -11.19 -24.08 -1.23
CA VAL A 53 -11.94 -25.33 -1.43
C VAL A 53 -13.10 -25.50 -0.44
N ASP A 54 -12.92 -25.09 0.83
CA ASP A 54 -14.00 -25.11 1.83
C ASP A 54 -13.88 -23.96 2.86
N PRO A 55 -14.69 -22.89 2.75
CA PRO A 55 -14.66 -21.78 3.68
C PRO A 55 -15.30 -22.05 5.05
N LYS A 56 -15.92 -23.22 5.31
CA LYS A 56 -16.69 -23.44 6.56
C LYS A 56 -15.91 -24.11 7.69
N THR A 57 -14.68 -24.54 7.44
CA THR A 57 -13.89 -25.42 8.32
C THR A 57 -12.72 -24.72 9.02
N ALA A 58 -12.70 -23.39 9.06
CA ALA A 58 -11.66 -22.62 9.76
C ALA A 58 -11.54 -23.02 11.25
N GLY A 59 -10.31 -23.18 11.71
CA GLY A 59 -9.96 -23.83 12.98
C GLY A 59 -9.17 -22.94 13.95
N ARG A 60 -8.69 -23.55 15.05
CA ARG A 60 -7.90 -22.87 16.09
C ARG A 60 -6.42 -23.14 15.91
N VAL A 61 -5.60 -22.12 16.15
CA VAL A 61 -4.13 -22.22 16.19
C VAL A 61 -3.65 -21.72 17.54
N HIS A 62 -2.84 -22.53 18.23
CA HIS A 62 -2.11 -22.11 19.43
C HIS A 62 -0.63 -21.95 19.04
N PRO A 63 -0.03 -20.76 19.18
CA PRO A 63 1.40 -20.63 18.98
C PRO A 63 2.15 -21.38 20.10
N ASP A 64 2.90 -22.42 19.75
CA ASP A 64 3.85 -23.07 20.65
C ASP A 64 4.97 -22.08 20.97
N THR A 65 4.98 -21.61 22.22
CA THR A 65 5.67 -20.39 22.68
C THR A 65 7.09 -20.61 23.20
N GLU A 66 7.80 -21.67 22.77
CA GLU A 66 9.03 -22.05 23.47
C GLU A 66 10.36 -22.00 22.71
N SER A 67 10.46 -21.64 21.42
CA SER A 67 11.81 -21.62 20.81
C SER A 67 12.07 -20.79 19.56
N PHE A 68 11.45 -19.62 19.37
CA PHE A 68 11.74 -18.82 18.18
C PHE A 68 11.60 -17.31 18.43
N ASP A 69 12.64 -16.52 18.09
CA ASP A 69 12.52 -15.07 17.84
C ASP A 69 12.56 -14.69 16.33
N PRO A 70 11.46 -14.93 15.57
CA PRO A 70 11.11 -14.31 14.29
C PRO A 70 9.91 -13.34 14.40
N GLU A 71 9.51 -12.99 15.63
CA GLU A 71 8.15 -12.54 15.94
C GLU A 71 7.85 -11.07 15.57
N ALA A 72 8.82 -10.16 15.49
CA ALA A 72 8.47 -8.72 15.43
C ALA A 72 7.87 -8.25 14.09
N PHE A 73 8.39 -8.67 12.93
CA PHE A 73 8.06 -8.03 11.65
C PHE A 73 6.76 -8.54 11.01
N VAL A 74 6.61 -9.87 10.88
CA VAL A 74 5.39 -10.47 10.32
C VAL A 74 4.19 -10.25 11.24
N LEU A 75 4.39 -10.33 12.56
CA LEU A 75 3.30 -9.96 13.47
C LEU A 75 2.98 -8.48 13.37
N ASN A 76 3.97 -7.58 13.28
CA ASN A 76 3.70 -6.15 13.11
C ASN A 76 2.88 -5.85 11.84
N GLU A 77 3.26 -6.42 10.70
CA GLU A 77 2.51 -6.30 9.44
C GLU A 77 1.07 -6.80 9.60
N LEU A 78 0.88 -8.02 10.10
CA LEU A 78 -0.44 -8.63 10.27
C LEU A 78 -1.30 -7.84 11.27
N ASN A 79 -0.70 -7.28 12.32
CA ASN A 79 -1.40 -6.44 13.29
C ASN A 79 -1.82 -5.11 12.71
N ILE A 80 -0.93 -4.45 11.98
CA ILE A 80 -1.26 -3.19 11.30
C ILE A 80 -2.38 -3.43 10.30
N TRP A 81 -2.25 -4.47 9.48
CA TRP A 81 -3.29 -4.82 8.52
C TRP A 81 -4.63 -5.07 9.21
N ARG A 82 -4.61 -5.78 10.34
CA ARG A 82 -5.81 -6.03 11.15
C ARG A 82 -6.39 -4.76 11.79
N LEU A 83 -5.56 -3.85 12.31
CA LEU A 83 -6.00 -2.53 12.83
C LEU A 83 -6.69 -1.70 11.74
N LEU A 84 -6.20 -1.81 10.51
CA LEU A 84 -6.72 -1.06 9.36
C LEU A 84 -7.94 -1.73 8.70
N ASN A 85 -8.25 -2.97 9.07
CA ASN A 85 -9.26 -3.79 8.42
C ASN A 85 -10.68 -3.17 8.53
N GLY A 86 -11.51 -3.43 7.53
CA GLY A 86 -12.90 -2.95 7.47
C GLY A 86 -13.09 -1.62 6.73
N HIS A 87 -12.03 -0.87 6.45
CA HIS A 87 -12.13 0.32 5.60
C HIS A 87 -12.24 -0.06 4.11
N LEU A 88 -13.06 0.69 3.37
CA LEU A 88 -13.41 0.40 1.97
C LEU A 88 -12.19 0.34 1.04
N HIS A 89 -11.17 1.14 1.32
CA HIS A 89 -9.96 1.30 0.50
C HIS A 89 -8.73 0.59 1.08
N ILE A 90 -8.93 -0.34 2.01
CA ILE A 90 -7.91 -1.26 2.51
C ILE A 90 -8.24 -2.65 2.00
N VAL A 91 -7.24 -3.44 1.62
CA VAL A 91 -7.46 -4.85 1.27
C VAL A 91 -8.02 -5.58 2.51
N PRO A 92 -9.11 -6.36 2.40
CA PRO A 92 -9.67 -7.05 3.56
C PRO A 92 -8.71 -8.09 4.13
N PHE A 93 -8.49 -8.03 5.44
CA PHE A 93 -7.81 -9.07 6.19
C PHE A 93 -8.83 -10.15 6.59
N LEU A 94 -8.68 -11.34 6.02
CA LEU A 94 -9.57 -12.48 6.29
C LEU A 94 -9.07 -13.38 7.42
N GLY A 95 -7.77 -13.39 7.68
CA GLY A 95 -7.14 -14.22 8.70
C GLY A 95 -5.70 -14.58 8.36
N ILE A 96 -5.20 -15.66 8.97
CA ILE A 96 -3.85 -16.18 8.75
C ILE A 96 -3.85 -17.66 8.36
N THR A 97 -2.77 -18.13 7.74
CA THR A 97 -2.56 -19.57 7.57
C THR A 97 -2.15 -20.22 8.91
N ASP A 98 -2.57 -21.46 9.11
CA ASP A 98 -2.11 -22.29 10.22
C ASP A 98 -0.65 -22.72 10.01
N LEU A 99 0.09 -22.78 11.11
CA LEU A 99 1.48 -23.24 11.18
C LEU A 99 1.62 -24.64 11.80
N SER A 100 0.52 -25.18 12.35
CA SER A 100 0.52 -26.42 13.13
C SER A 100 0.68 -27.68 12.25
N SER A 101 0.30 -27.58 10.97
CA SER A 101 0.70 -28.57 9.98
C SER A 101 2.17 -28.34 9.62
N ASN A 102 3.05 -29.27 10.01
CA ASN A 102 4.44 -29.38 9.51
C ASN A 102 4.56 -29.45 7.97
N CYS A 103 3.45 -29.31 7.23
CA CYS A 103 3.41 -29.01 5.81
C CYS A 103 3.69 -27.53 5.61
N LEU A 104 4.96 -27.16 5.70
CA LEU A 104 5.46 -25.86 5.26
C LEU A 104 4.89 -25.56 3.86
N TYR A 105 3.90 -24.68 3.73
CA TYR A 105 3.43 -24.26 2.41
C TYR A 105 4.62 -23.61 1.71
N ASN A 106 5.20 -24.34 0.74
CA ASN A 106 6.40 -23.97 -0.01
C ASN A 106 7.63 -23.60 0.85
N GLY A 107 7.79 -24.20 2.04
CA GLY A 107 8.96 -23.94 2.90
C GLY A 107 8.88 -22.70 3.78
N CYS A 108 7.75 -21.97 3.79
CA CYS A 108 7.57 -20.82 4.66
C CYS A 108 7.36 -21.26 6.12
N MET A 109 8.23 -20.79 7.03
CA MET A 109 8.16 -21.08 8.47
C MET A 109 7.29 -20.07 9.25
N ARG A 110 6.48 -19.25 8.57
CA ARG A 110 5.75 -18.11 9.16
C ARG A 110 4.29 -18.08 8.70
N PRO A 111 3.36 -17.55 9.52
CA PRO A 111 1.96 -17.47 9.12
C PRO A 111 1.81 -16.42 8.02
N LEU A 112 1.06 -16.76 6.97
CA LEU A 112 0.76 -15.84 5.87
C LEU A 112 -0.58 -15.14 6.15
N GLY A 113 -0.67 -13.85 5.83
CA GLY A 113 -1.94 -13.13 5.83
C GLY A 113 -2.82 -13.57 4.66
N VAL A 114 -4.11 -13.75 4.92
CA VAL A 114 -5.10 -14.21 3.92
C VAL A 114 -6.02 -13.05 3.58
N SER A 115 -6.24 -12.82 2.29
CA SER A 115 -7.13 -11.78 1.76
C SER A 115 -7.95 -12.27 0.57
N LEU A 116 -8.80 -11.38 0.04
CA LEU A 116 -9.45 -11.62 -1.24
C LEU A 116 -8.45 -11.43 -2.40
N TYR A 117 -8.60 -12.25 -3.43
CA TYR A 117 -7.88 -12.09 -4.69
C TYR A 117 -8.61 -11.12 -5.62
N TYR A 118 -7.87 -10.25 -6.30
CA TYR A 118 -8.39 -9.24 -7.23
C TYR A 118 -7.75 -9.39 -8.60
N GLU A 119 -8.55 -9.74 -9.61
CA GLU A 119 -8.07 -10.10 -10.95
C GLU A 119 -7.38 -8.96 -11.70
N LYS A 120 -7.72 -7.70 -11.43
CA LYS A 120 -7.07 -6.55 -12.08
C LYS A 120 -5.68 -6.27 -11.54
N GLY A 121 -5.34 -6.86 -10.39
CA GLY A 121 -4.01 -6.74 -9.80
C GLY A 121 -3.65 -5.30 -9.42
N PRO A 122 -2.34 -4.98 -9.39
CA PRO A 122 -1.86 -3.66 -9.02
C PRO A 122 -2.26 -2.56 -10.00
N VAL A 123 -2.52 -1.37 -9.47
CA VAL A 123 -3.00 -0.21 -10.25
C VAL A 123 -1.98 0.22 -11.29
N ARG A 124 -0.67 0.06 -11.02
CA ARG A 124 0.37 0.33 -12.03
C ARG A 124 0.15 -0.47 -13.30
N ASN A 125 0.08 -1.80 -13.19
CA ASN A 125 -0.10 -2.70 -14.32
C ASN A 125 -1.47 -2.48 -14.99
N PHE A 126 -2.50 -2.21 -14.17
CA PHE A 126 -3.83 -1.92 -14.67
C PHE A 126 -3.87 -0.66 -15.56
N ILE A 127 -3.23 0.43 -15.16
CA ILE A 127 -3.19 1.69 -15.92
C ILE A 127 -2.35 1.56 -17.20
N GLN A 128 -1.25 0.81 -17.15
CA GLN A 128 -0.36 0.58 -18.29
C GLN A 128 -0.93 -0.41 -19.32
N SER A 129 -1.99 -1.14 -18.99
CA SER A 129 -2.61 -2.11 -19.89
C SER A 129 -3.14 -1.46 -21.19
N LEU A 130 -2.87 -2.10 -22.31
CA LEU A 130 -3.31 -1.66 -23.65
C LEU A 130 -4.76 -2.02 -23.94
N GLU A 131 -5.34 -2.99 -23.22
CA GLU A 131 -6.63 -3.56 -23.60
C GLU A 131 -7.79 -2.64 -23.20
N HIS A 132 -7.70 -1.91 -22.08
CA HIS A 132 -8.77 -1.02 -21.59
C HIS A 132 -8.23 0.08 -20.68
N LYS A 133 -7.71 1.18 -21.23
CA LYS A 133 -7.29 2.34 -20.41
C LYS A 133 -8.52 3.03 -19.79
N PRO A 134 -8.58 3.18 -18.45
CA PRO A 134 -9.68 3.87 -17.80
C PRO A 134 -9.69 5.36 -18.21
N ASN A 135 -10.88 5.93 -18.36
CA ASN A 135 -11.06 7.36 -18.63
C ASN A 135 -10.63 8.24 -17.43
N CYS A 136 -10.49 9.55 -17.66
CA CYS A 136 -10.06 10.51 -16.64
C CYS A 136 -10.90 10.41 -15.34
N LYS A 137 -12.23 10.35 -15.46
CA LYS A 137 -13.14 10.24 -14.31
C LYS A 137 -12.90 8.98 -13.48
N THR A 138 -12.71 7.82 -14.12
CA THR A 138 -12.40 6.56 -13.43
C THR A 138 -11.06 6.63 -12.72
N ARG A 139 -10.04 7.22 -13.36
CA ARG A 139 -8.73 7.42 -12.75
C ARG A 139 -8.83 8.33 -11.53
N LEU A 140 -9.59 9.42 -11.62
CA LEU A 140 -9.86 10.34 -10.50
C LEU A 140 -10.57 9.62 -9.35
N ALA A 141 -11.56 8.77 -9.63
CA ALA A 141 -12.22 7.95 -8.61
C ALA A 141 -11.25 6.98 -7.91
N LEU A 142 -10.35 6.33 -8.67
CA LEU A 142 -9.29 5.50 -8.10
C LEU A 142 -8.37 6.33 -7.19
N LEU A 143 -7.92 7.51 -7.63
CA LEU A 143 -7.07 8.38 -6.83
C LEU A 143 -7.75 8.86 -5.54
N ILE A 144 -9.03 9.22 -5.60
CA ILE A 144 -9.83 9.55 -4.41
C ILE A 144 -9.83 8.36 -3.44
N GLY A 145 -10.06 7.14 -3.94
CA GLY A 145 -10.04 5.94 -3.12
C GLY A 145 -8.69 5.68 -2.46
N ILE A 146 -7.59 5.87 -3.19
CA ILE A 146 -6.22 5.77 -2.65
C ILE A 146 -6.04 6.77 -1.51
N VAL A 147 -6.37 8.04 -1.72
CA VAL A 147 -6.18 9.09 -0.72
C VAL A 147 -7.07 8.85 0.51
N ARG A 148 -8.32 8.38 0.34
CA ARG A 148 -9.19 7.97 1.44
C ARG A 148 -8.63 6.77 2.22
N GLY A 149 -7.99 5.82 1.54
CA GLY A 149 -7.27 4.73 2.19
C GLY A 149 -6.11 5.25 3.04
N VAL A 150 -5.32 6.18 2.52
CA VAL A 150 -4.20 6.80 3.26
C VAL A 150 -4.68 7.64 4.43
N GLU A 151 -5.80 8.36 4.29
CA GLU A 151 -6.44 9.09 5.37
C GLU A 151 -6.77 8.16 6.54
N HIS A 152 -7.45 7.04 6.27
CA HIS A 152 -7.76 6.03 7.29
C HIS A 152 -6.50 5.50 7.98
N ILE A 153 -5.43 5.21 7.23
CA ILE A 153 -4.14 4.78 7.80
C ILE A 153 -3.58 5.86 8.74
N HIS A 154 -3.60 7.11 8.30
CA HIS A 154 -3.06 8.24 9.07
C HIS A 154 -3.90 8.56 10.30
N GLU A 155 -5.22 8.37 10.27
CA GLU A 155 -6.11 8.53 11.43
C GLU A 155 -5.80 7.53 12.55
N GLN A 156 -5.39 6.32 12.19
CA GLN A 156 -4.90 5.31 13.14
C GLN A 156 -3.46 5.56 13.62
N MET A 157 -2.91 6.74 13.33
CA MET A 157 -1.52 7.08 13.65
C MET A 157 -0.50 6.12 13.04
N ILE A 158 -0.82 5.52 11.89
CA ILE A 158 0.07 4.63 11.15
C ILE A 158 0.67 5.39 9.96
N VAL A 159 1.91 5.04 9.61
CA VAL A 159 2.59 5.41 8.37
C VAL A 159 2.65 4.15 7.52
N HIS A 160 2.26 4.24 6.25
CA HIS A 160 2.31 3.09 5.34
C HIS A 160 3.76 2.74 4.98
N GLY A 161 4.53 3.75 4.58
CA GLY A 161 5.99 3.65 4.40
C GLY A 161 6.48 3.15 3.05
N ASP A 162 5.69 2.38 2.30
CA ASP A 162 6.04 1.96 0.93
C ASP A 162 4.85 2.11 -0.04
N LEU A 163 4.25 3.31 -0.07
CA LEU A 163 3.17 3.61 -1.03
C LEU A 163 3.73 3.73 -2.45
N LYS A 164 3.23 2.88 -3.34
CA LYS A 164 3.55 2.86 -4.77
C LYS A 164 2.41 2.19 -5.55
N GLY A 165 2.38 2.35 -6.87
CA GLY A 165 1.37 1.73 -7.72
C GLY A 165 1.30 0.19 -7.65
N ASP A 166 2.35 -0.50 -7.19
CA ASP A 166 2.32 -1.95 -6.95
C ASP A 166 1.53 -2.33 -5.68
N ASN A 167 1.49 -1.42 -4.71
CA ASN A 167 0.89 -1.63 -3.38
C ASN A 167 -0.54 -1.06 -3.30
N VAL A 168 -1.15 -0.80 -4.45
CA VAL A 168 -2.56 -0.45 -4.60
C VAL A 168 -3.19 -1.42 -5.59
N ILE A 169 -4.18 -2.17 -5.14
CA ILE A 169 -4.90 -3.17 -5.94
C ILE A 169 -6.20 -2.58 -6.48
N VAL A 170 -6.55 -2.94 -7.72
CA VAL A 170 -7.81 -2.54 -8.35
C VAL A 170 -8.85 -3.65 -8.17
N GLU A 171 -9.96 -3.31 -7.52
CA GLU A 171 -11.14 -4.15 -7.41
C GLU A 171 -12.20 -3.71 -8.43
N VAL A 172 -12.84 -4.69 -9.08
CA VAL A 172 -14.07 -4.47 -9.85
C VAL A 172 -15.26 -4.72 -8.93
N ALA A 173 -15.97 -3.66 -8.57
CA ALA A 173 -17.13 -3.70 -7.68
C ALA A 173 -18.40 -3.34 -8.47
N GLY A 174 -19.01 -4.35 -9.09
CA GLY A 174 -20.07 -4.11 -10.08
C GLY A 174 -19.51 -3.37 -11.29
N ASP A 175 -20.14 -2.25 -11.66
CA ASP A 175 -19.71 -1.41 -12.80
C ASP A 175 -18.66 -0.35 -12.41
N GLN A 176 -18.16 -0.37 -11.17
CA GLN A 176 -17.19 0.61 -10.66
C GLN A 176 -15.84 -0.03 -10.34
N LEU A 177 -14.78 0.74 -10.51
CA LEU A 177 -13.44 0.37 -10.04
C LEU A 177 -13.16 0.99 -8.69
N ARG A 178 -12.51 0.23 -7.81
CA ARG A 178 -12.14 0.67 -6.47
C ARG A 178 -10.67 0.39 -6.20
N ALA A 179 -9.97 1.36 -5.64
CA ALA A 179 -8.60 1.19 -5.17
C ALA A 179 -8.58 0.60 -3.75
N ARG A 180 -7.67 -0.34 -3.49
CA ARG A 180 -7.41 -0.94 -2.18
C ARG A 180 -5.92 -0.97 -1.88
N ILE A 181 -5.50 -0.35 -0.79
CA ILE A 181 -4.10 -0.35 -0.35
C ILE A 181 -3.77 -1.70 0.30
N THR A 182 -2.56 -2.19 0.02
CA THR A 182 -2.01 -3.47 0.50
C THR A 182 -0.54 -3.32 0.86
N ASP A 183 0.07 -4.40 1.36
CA ASP A 183 1.50 -4.51 1.69
C ASP A 183 1.92 -3.57 2.83
N PHE A 184 1.56 -4.00 4.04
CA PHE A 184 1.83 -3.28 5.28
C PHE A 184 3.17 -3.68 5.92
N GLY A 185 4.03 -4.40 5.20
CA GLY A 185 5.34 -4.85 5.70
C GLY A 185 6.22 -3.67 6.13
N SER A 186 6.15 -2.55 5.42
CA SER A 186 6.89 -1.33 5.76
C SER A 186 6.19 -0.39 6.73
N SER A 187 4.97 -0.76 7.18
CA SER A 187 4.14 0.12 7.97
C SER A 187 4.54 0.16 9.45
N ARG A 188 4.32 1.32 10.08
CA ARG A 188 4.69 1.54 11.49
C ARG A 188 3.82 2.60 12.16
N LEU A 189 3.78 2.58 13.48
CA LEU A 189 3.13 3.64 14.26
C LEU A 189 3.95 4.93 14.20
N ALA A 190 3.29 6.05 13.93
CA ALA A 190 3.87 7.38 13.79
C ALA A 190 4.38 7.97 15.13
N CYS A 191 4.05 7.36 16.27
CA CYS A 191 4.44 7.81 17.61
C CYS A 191 5.78 7.27 18.11
N PHE A 192 6.43 6.37 17.36
CA PHE A 192 7.77 5.86 17.68
C PHE A 192 8.84 6.61 16.92
N ASP A 193 9.92 6.90 17.65
CA ASP A 193 11.11 7.66 17.28
C ASP A 193 11.23 7.99 15.79
N CYS A 194 11.02 9.27 15.44
CA CYS A 194 11.26 9.79 14.09
C CYS A 194 12.76 9.74 13.71
N SER A 195 13.64 9.35 14.65
CA SER A 195 15.04 9.06 14.39
C SER A 195 15.18 7.81 13.52
N ARG A 196 16.07 7.88 12.53
CA ARG A 196 16.46 6.76 11.67
C ARG A 196 16.76 5.50 12.51
N ASN A 197 15.99 4.43 12.32
CA ASN A 197 16.37 3.12 12.81
C ASN A 197 17.15 2.39 11.72
N LEU A 198 18.27 1.75 12.08
CA LEU A 198 19.03 0.87 11.18
C LEU A 198 18.20 -0.33 10.67
N SER A 199 17.05 -0.57 11.28
CA SER A 199 16.06 -1.60 10.93
C SER A 199 14.88 -1.07 10.11
N ASP A 200 14.90 0.19 9.66
CA ASP A 200 13.80 0.71 8.83
C ASP A 200 13.74 -0.08 7.51
N PRO A 201 12.59 -0.68 7.17
CA PRO A 201 12.45 -1.45 5.94
C PRO A 201 12.81 -0.58 4.74
N VAL A 202 13.55 -1.17 3.80
CA VAL A 202 13.94 -0.52 2.55
C VAL A 202 12.67 -0.36 1.70
N GLY A 203 12.06 0.82 1.77
CA GLY A 203 11.02 1.19 0.81
C GLY A 203 11.61 1.45 -0.56
N THR A 204 10.73 1.75 -1.52
CA THR A 204 11.13 1.91 -2.90
C THR A 204 11.61 3.35 -3.14
N PHE A 205 12.93 3.58 -3.22
CA PHE A 205 13.59 4.90 -3.27
C PHE A 205 12.95 5.94 -4.23
N LEU A 206 12.35 5.50 -5.33
CA LEU A 206 11.69 6.39 -6.31
C LEU A 206 10.36 6.98 -5.82
N TRP A 207 9.77 6.44 -4.75
CA TRP A 207 8.59 7.01 -4.09
C TRP A 207 8.96 7.68 -2.76
N ASP A 208 10.20 7.54 -2.30
CA ASP A 208 10.65 8.18 -1.07
C ASP A 208 10.71 9.70 -1.26
N SER A 209 10.28 10.40 -0.21
CA SER A 209 10.46 11.84 -0.07
C SER A 209 11.94 12.18 0.10
N PRO A 210 12.39 13.40 -0.27
CA PRO A 210 13.80 13.76 -0.21
C PRO A 210 14.41 13.58 1.20
N GLU A 211 13.66 13.89 2.25
CA GLU A 211 14.10 13.71 3.65
C GLU A 211 14.22 12.25 4.09
N VAL A 212 13.60 11.31 3.37
CA VAL A 212 13.72 9.86 3.62
C VAL A 212 14.81 9.27 2.72
N GLY A 213 14.80 9.60 1.43
CA GLY A 213 15.79 9.13 0.45
C GLY A 213 17.21 9.62 0.75
N MET A 214 17.37 10.81 1.34
CA MET A 214 18.65 11.30 1.86
C MET A 214 18.98 10.83 3.26
N GLU A 215 18.15 9.97 3.84
CA GLU A 215 18.32 9.39 5.17
C GLU A 215 18.40 10.43 6.30
N GLU A 216 17.81 11.62 6.10
CA GLU A 216 17.76 12.71 7.09
C GLU A 216 16.76 12.40 8.20
N THR A 217 15.67 11.69 7.86
CA THR A 217 14.58 11.32 8.77
C THR A 217 14.05 9.92 8.43
N GLY A 218 13.40 9.27 9.39
CA GLY A 218 12.60 8.07 9.08
C GLY A 218 11.29 8.41 8.36
N ARG A 219 10.58 7.37 7.87
CA ARG A 219 9.27 7.50 7.23
C ARG A 219 8.21 8.15 8.15
N THR A 220 7.47 9.10 7.62
CA THR A 220 6.42 9.84 8.34
C THR A 220 5.13 9.88 7.54
N LYS A 221 4.05 10.38 8.14
CA LYS A 221 2.81 10.66 7.39
C LYS A 221 3.07 11.61 6.21
N TRP A 222 4.00 12.55 6.35
CA TRP A 222 4.35 13.48 5.28
C TRP A 222 5.13 12.82 4.15
N SER A 223 5.96 11.81 4.44
CA SER A 223 6.60 11.02 3.38
C SER A 223 5.59 10.17 2.62
N ASP A 224 4.55 9.64 3.29
CA ASP A 224 3.43 9.00 2.59
C ASP A 224 2.71 9.98 1.65
N ILE A 225 2.52 11.25 2.06
CA ILE A 225 1.90 12.27 1.18
C ILE A 225 2.75 12.53 -0.08
N TRP A 226 4.08 12.57 0.06
CA TRP A 226 4.97 12.64 -1.11
C TRP A 226 4.76 11.44 -2.05
N ALA A 227 4.74 10.24 -1.48
CA ALA A 227 4.50 9.00 -2.21
C ALA A 227 3.10 8.97 -2.87
N VAL A 228 2.07 9.54 -2.24
CA VAL A 228 0.74 9.76 -2.84
C VAL A 228 0.85 10.60 -4.11
N GLY A 229 1.67 11.66 -4.13
CA GLY A 229 1.95 12.44 -5.34
C GLY A 229 2.58 11.60 -6.45
N CYS A 230 3.51 10.71 -6.10
CA CYS A 230 4.10 9.75 -7.04
C CYS A 230 3.07 8.74 -7.57
N VAL A 231 2.21 8.18 -6.73
CA VAL A 231 1.13 7.28 -7.16
C VAL A 231 0.11 8.02 -8.02
N ALA A 232 -0.17 9.29 -7.73
CA ALA A 232 -1.03 10.11 -8.55
C ALA A 232 -0.46 10.33 -9.97
N LEU A 233 0.87 10.44 -10.14
CA LEU A 233 1.49 10.42 -11.47
C LEU A 233 1.18 9.11 -12.21
N GLU A 234 1.41 7.97 -11.56
CA GLU A 234 1.17 6.65 -12.15
C GLU A 234 -0.30 6.54 -12.56
N VAL A 235 -1.22 6.92 -11.67
CA VAL A 235 -2.66 6.75 -11.86
C VAL A 235 -3.26 7.78 -12.80
N GLN A 236 -2.82 9.04 -12.82
CA GLN A 236 -3.44 10.13 -13.61
C GLN A 236 -2.70 10.46 -14.90
N LEU A 237 -1.40 10.22 -14.95
CA LEU A 237 -0.57 10.57 -16.11
C LEU A 237 0.03 9.35 -16.80
N ASP A 238 -0.10 8.15 -16.21
CA ASP A 238 0.51 6.94 -16.77
C ASP A 238 2.01 7.21 -17.03
N THR A 239 2.62 7.84 -16.04
CA THR A 239 4.00 8.33 -16.02
C THR A 239 4.63 7.89 -14.70
N PHE A 240 5.88 7.46 -14.78
CA PHE A 240 6.60 6.95 -13.63
C PHE A 240 7.40 8.07 -12.94
N PRO A 241 7.55 8.07 -11.60
CA PRO A 241 8.35 9.07 -10.90
C PRO A 241 9.77 9.15 -11.48
N TYR A 242 10.24 10.37 -11.77
CA TYR A 242 11.57 10.65 -12.31
C TYR A 242 11.85 10.08 -13.72
N ILE A 243 10.81 9.67 -14.47
CA ILE A 243 10.90 9.26 -15.87
C ILE A 243 9.87 10.06 -16.67
N THR A 244 10.30 10.76 -17.72
CA THR A 244 9.36 11.31 -18.72
C THR A 244 9.06 10.27 -19.80
N ARG A 245 7.87 10.30 -20.42
CA ARG A 245 7.50 9.38 -21.52
C ARG A 245 8.49 9.43 -22.68
N ASP A 246 9.03 10.62 -22.97
CA ASP A 246 10.07 10.80 -24.00
C ASP A 246 11.40 10.12 -23.61
N GLU A 247 11.77 10.13 -22.33
CA GLU A 247 12.98 9.46 -21.84
C GLU A 247 12.85 7.93 -21.82
N GLU A 248 11.66 7.40 -21.57
CA GLU A 248 11.37 5.95 -21.64
C GLU A 248 11.65 5.38 -23.04
N LEU A 249 11.41 6.18 -24.08
CA LEU A 249 11.61 5.82 -25.49
C LEU A 249 13.02 6.13 -26.02
N VAL A 250 13.71 7.14 -25.49
CA VAL A 250 14.91 7.71 -26.12
C VAL A 250 16.20 7.52 -25.30
N THR A 251 16.15 7.42 -23.98
CA THR A 251 17.38 7.45 -23.16
C THR A 251 17.36 6.46 -21.99
N ARG A 252 18.31 5.50 -22.00
CA ARG A 252 18.56 4.53 -20.92
C ARG A 252 19.17 5.18 -19.65
N ILE A 253 18.74 6.37 -19.26
CA ILE A 253 19.17 6.95 -17.99
C ILE A 253 18.52 6.14 -16.88
N ASN A 254 19.33 5.61 -15.98
CA ASN A 254 18.84 4.86 -14.84
C ASN A 254 17.94 5.79 -13.99
N PRO A 255 16.65 5.48 -13.79
CA PRO A 255 15.72 6.31 -13.01
C PRO A 255 16.24 6.62 -11.61
N LEU A 256 17.04 5.73 -11.04
CA LEU A 256 17.69 5.93 -9.74
C LEU A 256 18.69 7.09 -9.74
N ILE A 257 19.45 7.27 -10.83
CA ILE A 257 20.39 8.39 -10.98
C ILE A 257 19.60 9.69 -11.10
N THR A 258 18.53 9.72 -11.91
CA THR A 258 17.67 10.89 -12.05
C THR A 258 17.02 11.26 -10.72
N ALA A 259 16.43 10.28 -10.02
CA ALA A 259 15.84 10.46 -8.71
C ALA A 259 16.84 11.02 -7.70
N THR A 260 18.03 10.41 -7.61
CA THR A 260 19.09 10.85 -6.70
C THR A 260 19.48 12.29 -6.97
N ASN A 261 19.76 12.64 -8.23
CA ASN A 261 20.12 14.01 -8.61
C ASN A 261 19.00 15.01 -8.30
N ARG A 262 17.75 14.66 -8.62
CA ARG A 262 16.60 15.56 -8.40
C ARG A 262 16.33 15.76 -6.92
N GLN A 263 16.29 14.69 -6.14
CA GLN A 263 16.13 14.77 -4.69
C GLN A 263 17.25 15.63 -4.09
N LEU A 264 18.54 15.39 -4.41
CA LEU A 264 19.69 16.17 -3.92
C LEU A 264 19.56 17.68 -4.19
N ASN A 265 18.91 18.05 -5.30
CA ASN A 265 18.67 19.44 -5.67
C ASN A 265 17.31 19.98 -5.15
N GLY A 266 16.55 19.18 -4.40
CA GLY A 266 15.23 19.53 -3.88
C GLY A 266 14.17 19.68 -4.98
N LEU A 267 14.33 18.97 -6.10
CA LEU A 267 13.42 18.99 -7.23
C LEU A 267 12.34 17.89 -7.11
N PRO A 268 11.10 18.16 -7.57
CA PRO A 268 10.01 17.19 -7.46
C PRO A 268 10.21 15.99 -8.42
N PRO A 269 9.45 14.90 -8.25
CA PRO A 269 9.47 13.73 -9.12
C PRO A 269 9.15 14.01 -10.59
N ALA A 270 8.35 15.04 -10.87
CA ALA A 270 8.07 15.51 -12.22
C ALA A 270 7.90 17.04 -12.24
N GLU A 271 8.29 17.69 -13.35
CA GLU A 271 8.15 19.15 -13.53
C GLU A 271 6.94 19.55 -14.37
N ARG A 272 6.45 18.60 -15.17
CA ARG A 272 5.35 18.81 -16.10
C ARG A 272 4.45 17.60 -16.06
N ALA A 273 3.16 17.85 -16.20
CA ALA A 273 2.22 16.81 -16.50
C ALA A 273 2.19 16.53 -18.00
N ASP A 274 2.36 15.26 -18.38
CA ASP A 274 2.07 14.80 -19.73
C ASP A 274 0.65 14.23 -19.77
N PHE A 275 -0.34 15.13 -19.81
CA PHE A 275 -1.74 14.74 -19.74
C PHE A 275 -2.20 14.04 -21.01
N ASN A 276 -2.90 12.92 -20.84
CA ASN A 276 -3.70 12.36 -21.92
C ASN A 276 -4.99 13.20 -22.04
N PHE A 277 -5.16 13.89 -23.18
CA PHE A 277 -6.00 15.08 -23.44
C PHE A 277 -7.54 14.97 -23.25
N GLU A 278 -8.08 14.04 -22.48
CA GLU A 278 -9.54 13.85 -22.41
C GLU A 278 -10.26 14.97 -21.63
N GLU A 279 -9.65 15.57 -20.60
CA GLU A 279 -10.29 16.62 -19.78
C GLU A 279 -9.25 17.60 -19.18
N LYS A 280 -8.91 18.66 -19.92
CA LYS A 280 -7.79 19.57 -19.58
C LYS A 280 -7.94 20.27 -18.22
N GLU A 281 -9.13 20.78 -17.88
CA GLU A 281 -9.34 21.53 -16.64
C GLU A 281 -9.22 20.65 -15.40
N ILE A 282 -9.79 19.44 -15.44
CA ILE A 282 -9.70 18.43 -14.37
C ILE A 282 -8.25 17.99 -14.20
N SER A 283 -7.58 17.75 -15.32
CA SER A 283 -6.17 17.42 -15.37
C SER A 283 -5.30 18.49 -14.70
N GLU A 284 -5.49 19.77 -15.04
CA GLU A 284 -4.75 20.88 -14.42
C GLU A 284 -5.02 21.01 -12.91
N ALA A 285 -6.28 20.88 -12.49
CA ALA A 285 -6.65 20.93 -11.08
C ALA A 285 -6.02 19.79 -10.26
N VAL A 286 -6.02 18.57 -10.82
CA VAL A 286 -5.37 17.41 -10.20
C VAL A 286 -3.86 17.59 -10.15
N TRP A 287 -3.24 18.16 -11.19
CA TRP A 287 -1.79 18.42 -11.18
C TRP A 287 -1.35 19.40 -10.10
N ILE A 288 -2.14 20.45 -9.83
CA ILE A 288 -1.87 21.34 -8.69
C ILE A 288 -1.84 20.55 -7.37
N ILE A 289 -2.80 19.63 -7.19
CA ILE A 289 -2.84 18.75 -6.02
C ILE A 289 -1.58 17.87 -5.93
N ILE A 290 -1.13 17.31 -7.06
CA ILE A 290 0.10 16.51 -7.13
C ILE A 290 1.32 17.35 -6.72
N GLN A 291 1.42 18.59 -7.21
CA GLN A 291 2.52 19.48 -6.88
C GLN A 291 2.55 19.84 -5.39
N ASP A 292 1.39 20.03 -4.76
CA ASP A 292 1.29 20.30 -3.32
C ASP A 292 1.78 19.12 -2.47
N CYS A 293 1.59 17.88 -2.92
CA CYS A 293 2.17 16.69 -2.28
C CYS A 293 3.70 16.72 -2.24
N TRP A 294 4.34 17.42 -3.18
CA TRP A 294 5.79 17.53 -3.30
C TRP A 294 6.34 18.85 -2.74
N ASN A 295 5.62 19.49 -1.81
CA ASN A 295 6.20 20.58 -1.05
C ASN A 295 7.48 20.09 -0.34
N ARG A 296 8.57 20.85 -0.50
CA ARG A 296 9.87 20.56 0.09
C ARG A 296 9.85 20.56 1.61
N ILE A 297 8.99 21.37 2.21
CA ILE A 297 8.80 21.44 3.66
C ILE A 297 7.74 20.40 4.03
N ALA A 298 8.16 19.27 4.58
CA ALA A 298 7.29 18.12 4.83
C ALA A 298 5.99 18.46 5.61
N PRO A 299 6.03 19.26 6.70
CA PRO A 299 4.81 19.70 7.40
C PRO A 299 3.90 20.66 6.63
N GLU A 300 4.35 21.25 5.53
CA GLU A 300 3.52 22.10 4.66
C GLU A 300 2.82 21.31 3.55
N ARG A 301 3.10 20.01 3.42
CA ARG A 301 2.33 19.13 2.53
C ARG A 301 0.89 19.03 3.07
N PRO A 302 -0.12 18.89 2.20
CA PRO A 302 -1.50 18.74 2.62
C PRO A 302 -1.71 17.42 3.37
N ARG A 303 -2.70 17.35 4.26
CA ARG A 303 -3.10 16.07 4.88
C ARG A 303 -3.89 15.24 3.88
N ALA A 304 -3.92 13.93 4.08
CA ALA A 304 -4.70 13.02 3.24
C ALA A 304 -6.19 13.41 3.16
N GLY A 305 -6.81 13.83 4.28
CA GLY A 305 -8.20 14.31 4.27
C GLY A 305 -8.41 15.62 3.49
N ASP A 306 -7.42 16.53 3.51
CA ASP A 306 -7.47 17.77 2.71
C ASP A 306 -7.37 17.44 1.21
N LEU A 307 -6.50 16.49 0.85
CA LEU A 307 -6.37 15.97 -0.51
C LEU A 307 -7.68 15.33 -0.98
N ALA A 308 -8.28 14.46 -0.17
CA ALA A 308 -9.53 13.78 -0.50
C ALA A 308 -10.66 14.78 -0.78
N THR A 309 -10.81 15.78 0.09
CA THR A 309 -11.83 16.83 -0.04
C THR A 309 -11.64 17.63 -1.34
N ARG A 310 -10.40 17.98 -1.69
CA ARG A 310 -10.10 18.70 -2.94
C ARG A 310 -10.39 17.86 -4.18
N LEU A 311 -10.00 16.59 -4.18
CA LEU A 311 -10.24 15.68 -5.31
C LEU A 311 -11.73 15.38 -5.51
N GLU A 312 -12.47 15.20 -4.43
CA GLU A 312 -13.94 15.01 -4.47
C GLU A 312 -14.65 16.24 -5.00
N GLY A 313 -14.20 17.45 -4.63
CA GLY A 313 -14.71 18.70 -5.19
C GLY A 313 -14.54 18.76 -6.71
N ILE A 314 -13.36 18.36 -7.21
CA ILE A 314 -13.10 18.26 -8.66
C ILE A 314 -14.03 17.23 -9.30
N PHE A 315 -14.16 16.04 -8.70
CA PHE A 315 -14.99 14.94 -9.21
C PHE A 315 -16.49 15.29 -9.27
N GLN A 316 -16.98 16.10 -8.33
CA GLN A 316 -18.37 16.57 -8.33
C GLN A 316 -18.60 17.68 -9.37
N SER A 317 -17.59 18.52 -9.63
CA SER A 317 -17.68 19.59 -10.64
C SER A 317 -17.58 19.09 -12.09
N SER A 318 -17.14 17.84 -12.30
CA SER A 318 -17.05 17.18 -13.61
C SER A 318 -18.31 16.41 -14.02
N GLY A 319 -19.43 16.64 -13.31
CA GLY A 319 -20.73 16.00 -13.53
C GLY A 319 -21.64 16.74 -14.50
#